data_AF-A0A933W740-F1
#
_entry.id   AF-A0A933W740-F1
#
_cell.length_a   1.000
_cell.length_b   1.000
_cell.length_c   1.000
_cell.angle_alpha   90.00
_cell.angle_beta   90.00
_cell.angle_gamma   90.00
#
_symmetry.space_group_name_H-M   'P 1'
#
loop_
_entity.id
_entity.type
_entity.pdbx_description
1 polymer ?
#
loop_
_entity_poly.entity_id
_entity_poly.type
_entity_poly.pdbx_seq_one_letter_code
_entity_poly.pdbx_strand_id
1 'polypeptide(L)'
;MRFTSLEIKQQKFKKKMMGLDPGEVEVFVEMVADDFEEFENENKSLRSKIRDCKLEIEAMQRSEAELKKSLEEKEAASLSTGEAEQKGREIILKAKQKAREIKEIAMSEAMSIEREINKLRALKKELEGGDDLDLG
;
A
#
# COMPACT_ATOMS: atom_id res chain seq x y z
N MET A 1 -46.58 -1.23 8.61
CA MET A 1 -47.54 -1.39 9.73
C MET A 1 -48.93 -1.56 9.14
N ARG A 2 -49.86 -2.24 9.85
CA ARG A 2 -51.24 -2.45 9.35
C ARG A 2 -52.21 -1.33 9.74
N PHE A 3 -51.88 -0.57 10.79
CA PHE A 3 -52.62 0.59 11.27
C PHE A 3 -51.63 1.64 11.77
N THR A 4 -52.03 2.91 11.71
CA THR A 4 -51.35 4.07 12.33
C THR A 4 -52.03 4.43 13.65
N SER A 5 -51.35 5.17 14.54
CA SER A 5 -51.95 5.68 15.79
C SER A 5 -53.25 6.46 15.51
N LEU A 6 -53.26 7.26 14.44
CA LEU A 6 -54.45 8.01 14.01
C LEU A 6 -55.61 7.10 13.59
N GLU A 7 -55.33 6.03 12.85
CA GLU A 7 -56.34 5.06 12.45
C GLU A 7 -56.90 4.30 13.66
N ILE A 8 -56.06 4.03 14.68
CA ILE A 8 -56.50 3.43 15.95
C ILE A 8 -57.46 4.39 16.67
N LYS A 9 -57.13 5.68 16.80
CA LYS A 9 -58.02 6.69 17.43
C LYS A 9 -59.36 6.84 16.69
N GLN A 10 -59.37 6.69 15.37
CA GLN A 10 -60.57 6.83 14.55
C GLN A 10 -61.39 5.54 14.42
N GLN A 11 -60.94 4.43 15.01
CA GLN A 11 -61.58 3.14 14.87
C GLN A 11 -62.97 3.14 15.51
N LYS A 12 -63.99 2.82 14.71
CA LYS A 12 -65.39 2.73 15.16
C LYS A 12 -65.80 1.28 15.41
N PHE A 13 -66.45 1.04 16.54
CA PHE A 13 -66.98 -0.26 16.92
C PHE A 13 -68.51 -0.32 16.76
N LYS A 14 -69.02 -1.46 16.30
CA LYS A 14 -70.47 -1.69 16.19
C LYS A 14 -71.06 -1.94 17.58
N LYS A 15 -72.15 -1.26 17.92
CA LYS A 15 -72.89 -1.51 19.17
C LYS A 15 -73.67 -2.83 19.09
N LYS A 16 -73.66 -3.62 20.16
CA LYS A 16 -74.44 -4.85 20.33
C LYS A 16 -75.15 -4.83 21.69
N MET A 17 -76.29 -5.52 21.80
CA MET A 17 -77.15 -5.54 23.00
C MET A 17 -76.45 -6.11 24.26
N MET A 18 -75.47 -7.01 24.08
CA MET A 18 -74.53 -7.41 25.12
C MET A 18 -73.11 -7.22 24.59
N GLY A 19 -72.37 -6.28 25.16
CA GLY A 19 -71.00 -5.93 24.75
C GLY A 19 -70.29 -5.14 25.84
N LEU A 20 -69.04 -4.78 25.58
CA LEU A 20 -68.23 -3.93 26.45
C LEU A 20 -68.82 -2.51 26.53
N ASP A 21 -68.56 -1.82 27.64
CA ASP A 21 -68.93 -0.41 27.79
C ASP A 21 -68.19 0.44 26.74
N PRO A 22 -68.90 1.17 25.87
CA PRO A 22 -68.28 2.05 24.88
C PRO A 22 -67.29 3.06 25.47
N GLY A 23 -67.53 3.57 26.69
CA GLY A 23 -66.65 4.54 27.33
C GLY A 23 -65.32 3.93 27.77
N GLU A 24 -65.33 2.73 28.35
CA GLU A 24 -64.10 2.01 28.69
C GLU A 24 -63.31 1.63 27.44
N VAL A 25 -63.99 1.26 26.35
CA VAL A 25 -63.36 0.96 25.07
C VAL A 25 -62.71 2.21 24.46
N GLU A 26 -63.36 3.37 24.51
CA GLU A 26 -62.78 4.63 24.03
C GLU A 26 -61.51 5.01 24.79
N VAL A 27 -61.53 4.94 26.12
CA VAL A 27 -60.34 5.22 26.95
C VAL A 27 -59.20 4.24 26.62
N PHE A 28 -59.50 2.94 26.49
CA PHE A 28 -58.48 1.95 26.15
C PHE A 28 -57.89 2.20 24.75
N VAL A 29 -58.73 2.54 23.77
CA VAL A 29 -58.28 2.84 22.39
C VAL A 29 -57.39 4.08 22.35
N GLU A 30 -57.71 5.11 23.14
CA GLU A 30 -56.89 6.32 23.26
C GLU A 30 -55.51 6.01 23.84
N MET A 31 -55.46 5.27 24.96
CA MET A 31 -54.21 4.83 25.58
C MET A 31 -53.35 4.00 24.61
N VAL A 32 -53.96 3.01 23.93
CA VAL A 32 -53.24 2.17 22.96
C VAL A 32 -52.71 2.99 21.79
N ALA A 33 -53.48 3.98 21.32
CA ALA A 33 -53.03 4.83 20.23
C ALA A 33 -51.86 5.74 20.64
N ASP A 34 -51.87 6.27 21.86
CA ASP A 34 -50.78 7.09 22.40
C ASP A 34 -49.49 6.26 22.54
N ASP A 35 -49.58 5.07 23.14
CA ASP A 35 -48.44 4.14 23.22
C ASP A 35 -47.92 3.76 21.83
N PHE A 36 -48.82 3.55 20.86
CA PHE A 36 -48.44 3.20 19.50
C PHE A 36 -47.73 4.36 18.79
N GLU A 37 -48.14 5.61 19.04
CA GLU A 37 -47.45 6.80 18.53
C GLU A 37 -46.03 6.92 19.11
N GLU A 38 -45.86 6.67 20.41
CA GLU A 38 -44.56 6.65 21.05
C GLU A 38 -43.65 5.60 20.41
N PHE A 39 -44.15 4.37 20.21
CA PHE A 39 -43.42 3.30 19.52
C PHE A 39 -43.08 3.66 18.07
N GLU A 40 -43.99 4.30 17.33
CA GLU A 40 -43.70 4.75 15.97
C GLU A 40 -42.56 5.79 15.94
N ASN A 41 -42.57 6.73 16.89
CA ASN A 41 -41.56 7.77 17.00
C ASN A 41 -40.19 7.20 17.43
N GLU A 42 -40.17 6.29 18.39
CA GLU A 42 -38.96 5.58 18.79
C GLU A 42 -38.39 4.76 17.63
N ASN A 43 -39.24 4.02 16.91
CA ASN A 43 -38.81 3.22 15.75
C ASN A 43 -38.24 4.10 14.63
N LYS A 44 -38.85 5.26 14.34
CA LYS A 44 -38.30 6.25 13.40
C LYS A 44 -36.93 6.75 13.85
N SER A 45 -36.78 7.09 15.13
CA SER A 45 -35.52 7.55 15.73
C SER A 45 -34.42 6.47 15.64
N LEU A 46 -34.72 5.24 16.03
CA LEU A 46 -33.81 4.11 15.95
C LEU A 46 -33.39 3.81 14.51
N ARG A 47 -34.32 3.86 13.55
CA ARG A 47 -34.01 3.70 12.12
C ARG A 47 -33.09 4.79 11.60
N SER A 48 -33.26 6.04 12.07
CA SER A 48 -32.34 7.13 11.73
C SER A 48 -30.94 6.85 12.28
N LYS A 49 -30.83 6.53 13.58
CA LYS A 49 -29.54 6.20 14.21
C LYS A 49 -28.83 5.03 13.51
N ILE A 50 -29.57 3.98 13.15
CA ILE A 50 -29.02 2.85 12.39
C ILE A 50 -28.49 3.29 11.03
N ARG A 51 -29.20 4.19 10.33
CA ARG A 51 -28.73 4.73 9.05
C ARG A 51 -27.45 5.54 9.23
N ASP A 52 -27.40 6.39 10.23
CA ASP A 52 -26.25 7.26 10.50
C ASP A 52 -25.01 6.43 10.89
N CYS A 53 -25.16 5.46 11.79
CA CYS A 53 -24.08 4.53 12.14
C CYS A 53 -23.58 3.71 10.94
N LYS A 54 -24.48 3.30 10.03
CA LYS A 54 -24.06 2.58 8.81
C LYS A 54 -23.22 3.47 7.90
N LEU A 55 -23.61 4.73 7.72
CA LEU A 55 -22.84 5.69 6.92
C LEU A 55 -21.44 5.94 7.53
N GLU A 56 -21.37 6.03 8.86
CA GLU A 56 -20.10 6.18 9.58
C GLU A 56 -19.20 4.95 9.41
N ILE A 57 -19.74 3.74 9.57
CA ILE A 57 -19.01 2.49 9.35
C ILE A 57 -18.47 2.43 7.91
N GLU A 58 -19.29 2.76 6.92
CA GLU A 58 -18.85 2.78 5.52
C GLU A 58 -17.72 3.80 5.28
N ALA A 59 -17.78 4.98 5.92
CA ALA A 59 -16.73 5.98 5.83
C ALA A 59 -15.42 5.49 6.48
N MET A 60 -15.51 4.87 7.66
CA MET A 60 -14.35 4.27 8.34
C MET A 60 -13.74 3.14 7.51
N GLN A 61 -14.55 2.26 6.93
CA GLN A 61 -14.08 1.16 6.06
C GLN A 61 -13.37 1.68 4.81
N ARG A 62 -13.87 2.76 4.19
CA ARG A 62 -13.19 3.42 3.06
C ARG A 62 -11.84 4.00 3.49
N SER A 63 -11.80 4.71 4.61
CA SER A 63 -10.54 5.26 5.15
C SER A 63 -9.53 4.17 5.50
N GLU A 64 -9.98 3.06 6.11
CA GLU A 64 -9.11 1.93 6.42
C GLU A 64 -8.53 1.28 5.14
N ALA A 65 -9.34 1.13 4.10
CA ALA A 65 -8.88 0.61 2.81
C ALA A 65 -7.83 1.51 2.16
N GLU A 66 -8.02 2.83 2.20
CA GLU A 66 -7.05 3.79 1.69
C GLU A 66 -5.73 3.76 2.49
N LEU A 67 -5.81 3.66 3.82
CA LEU A 67 -4.64 3.53 4.69
C LEU A 67 -3.87 2.24 4.43
N LYS A 68 -4.56 1.10 4.27
CA LYS A 68 -3.93 -0.19 3.92
C LYS A 68 -3.22 -0.10 2.58
N LYS A 69 -3.87 0.45 1.56
CA LYS A 69 -3.26 0.65 0.24
C LYS A 69 -2.02 1.53 0.33
N SER A 70 -2.08 2.63 1.08
CA SER A 70 -0.93 3.52 1.29
C SER A 70 0.23 2.82 2.00
N LEU A 71 -0.07 1.94 2.97
CA LEU A 71 0.94 1.14 3.65
C LEU A 71 1.60 0.13 2.70
N GLU A 72 0.80 -0.61 1.92
CA GLU A 72 1.30 -1.56 0.91
C GLU A 72 2.19 -0.85 -0.13
N GLU A 73 1.79 0.33 -0.60
CA GLU A 73 2.58 1.15 -1.52
C GLU A 73 3.92 1.58 -0.90
N LYS A 74 3.93 1.97 0.38
CA LYS A 74 5.15 2.32 1.11
C LYS A 74 6.08 1.11 1.30
N GLU A 75 5.53 -0.04 1.65
CA GLU A 75 6.31 -1.27 1.79
C GLU A 75 6.93 -1.70 0.46
N ALA A 76 6.16 -1.67 -0.63
CA ALA A 76 6.66 -1.95 -1.97
C ALA A 76 7.75 -0.97 -2.41
N ALA A 77 7.59 0.33 -2.13
CA ALA A 77 8.61 1.34 -2.41
C ALA A 77 9.90 1.12 -1.62
N SER A 78 9.78 0.71 -0.34
CA SER A 78 10.92 0.39 0.52
C SER A 78 11.71 -0.81 -0.01
N LEU A 79 11.01 -1.90 -0.37
CA LEU A 79 11.62 -3.09 -0.96
C LEU A 79 12.32 -2.76 -2.29
N SER A 80 11.65 -2.00 -3.17
CA SER A 80 12.22 -1.56 -4.44
C SER A 80 13.49 -0.72 -4.26
N THR A 81 13.50 0.17 -3.27
CA THR A 81 14.67 1.00 -2.94
C THR A 81 15.83 0.13 -2.45
N GLY A 82 15.57 -0.83 -1.56
CA GLY A 82 16.58 -1.76 -1.07
C GLY A 82 17.21 -2.62 -2.18
N GLU A 83 16.39 -3.14 -3.10
CA GLU A 83 16.85 -3.89 -4.27
C GLU A 83 17.68 -3.02 -5.23
N ALA A 84 17.26 -1.78 -5.48
CA ALA A 84 17.98 -0.84 -6.32
C ALA A 84 19.36 -0.50 -5.72
N GLU A 85 19.43 -0.28 -4.41
CA GLU A 85 20.71 -0.06 -3.72
C GLU A 85 21.63 -1.28 -3.80
N GLN A 86 21.10 -2.50 -3.61
CA GLN A 86 21.90 -3.72 -3.73
C GLN A 86 22.47 -3.87 -5.14
N LYS A 87 21.64 -3.69 -6.17
CA LYS A 87 22.09 -3.71 -7.58
C LYS A 87 23.15 -2.63 -7.84
N GLY A 88 22.97 -1.44 -7.29
CA GLY A 88 23.96 -0.36 -7.36
C GLY A 88 25.32 -0.77 -6.74
N ARG A 89 25.30 -1.37 -5.55
CA ARG A 89 26.50 -1.90 -4.88
C ARG A 89 27.19 -2.98 -5.72
N GLU A 90 26.44 -3.91 -6.30
CA GLU A 90 26.97 -4.96 -7.18
C GLU A 90 27.61 -4.39 -8.45
N ILE A 91 26.98 -3.40 -9.09
CA ILE A 91 27.53 -2.72 -10.27
C ILE A 91 28.85 -2.04 -9.93
N ILE A 92 28.92 -1.32 -8.80
CA ILE A 92 30.14 -0.66 -8.33
C ILE A 92 31.24 -1.69 -8.06
N LEU A 93 30.91 -2.82 -7.44
CA LEU A 93 31.87 -3.89 -7.16
C LEU A 93 32.45 -4.49 -8.45
N LYS A 94 31.57 -4.82 -9.42
CA LYS A 94 31.99 -5.34 -10.73
C LYS A 94 32.86 -4.35 -11.49
N ALA A 95 32.50 -3.06 -11.47
CA ALA A 95 33.30 -2.01 -12.09
C ALA A 95 34.70 -1.91 -11.46
N LYS A 96 34.79 -2.00 -10.11
CA LYS A 96 36.07 -2.01 -9.40
C LYS A 96 36.93 -3.23 -9.73
N GLN A 97 36.33 -4.42 -9.85
CA GLN A 97 37.04 -5.64 -10.26
C GLN A 97 37.60 -5.49 -11.68
N LYS A 98 36.76 -5.08 -12.63
CA LYS A 98 37.18 -4.86 -14.02
C LYS A 98 38.29 -3.80 -14.14
N ALA A 99 38.20 -2.73 -13.35
CA ALA A 99 39.25 -1.71 -13.31
C ALA A 99 40.58 -2.26 -12.78
N ARG A 100 40.55 -3.18 -11.78
CA ARG A 100 41.76 -3.86 -11.30
C ARG A 100 42.34 -4.78 -12.36
N GLU A 101 41.51 -5.59 -13.01
CA GLU A 101 41.94 -6.47 -14.10
C GLU A 101 42.62 -5.68 -15.23
N ILE A 102 42.01 -4.58 -15.68
CA ILE A 102 42.59 -3.71 -16.71
C ILE A 102 43.94 -3.15 -16.24
N LYS A 103 44.04 -2.73 -14.97
CA LYS A 103 45.30 -2.21 -14.42
C LYS A 103 46.38 -3.30 -14.39
N GLU A 104 46.03 -4.52 -13.98
CA GLU A 104 46.97 -5.64 -13.94
C GLU A 104 47.46 -6.02 -15.34
N ILE A 105 46.56 -6.06 -16.33
CA ILE A 105 46.90 -6.30 -17.73
C ILE A 105 47.86 -5.20 -18.23
N ALA A 106 47.52 -3.93 -18.02
CA ALA A 106 48.37 -2.80 -18.45
C ALA A 106 49.75 -2.81 -17.78
N MET A 107 49.83 -3.19 -16.49
CA MET A 107 51.11 -3.33 -15.79
C MET A 107 51.95 -4.49 -16.36
N SER A 108 51.32 -5.62 -16.65
CA SER A 108 51.98 -6.78 -17.27
C SER A 108 52.53 -6.45 -18.66
N GLU A 109 51.73 -5.77 -19.49
CA GLU A 109 52.13 -5.30 -20.82
C GLU A 109 53.30 -4.31 -20.74
N ALA A 110 53.23 -3.32 -19.84
CA ALA A 110 54.32 -2.37 -19.60
C ALA A 110 55.63 -3.08 -19.21
N MET A 111 55.56 -4.06 -18.30
CA MET A 111 56.72 -4.87 -17.91
C MET A 111 57.26 -5.73 -19.06
N SER A 112 56.41 -6.18 -19.99
CA SER A 112 56.86 -6.91 -21.18
C SER A 112 57.61 -5.99 -22.15
N ILE A 113 57.04 -4.82 -22.42
CA ILE A 113 57.64 -3.80 -23.29
C ILE A 113 58.98 -3.34 -22.74
N GLU A 114 59.08 -3.09 -21.43
CA GLU A 114 60.33 -2.68 -20.79
C GLU A 114 61.42 -3.76 -20.91
N ARG A 115 61.06 -5.04 -20.74
CA ARG A 115 61.97 -6.17 -20.97
C ARG A 115 62.45 -6.23 -22.42
N GLU A 116 61.57 -5.99 -23.38
CA GLU A 116 61.90 -6.00 -24.81
C GLU A 116 62.81 -4.83 -25.19
N ILE A 117 62.53 -3.62 -24.69
CA ILE A 117 63.40 -2.45 -24.87
C ILE A 117 64.80 -2.72 -24.31
N ASN A 118 64.90 -3.32 -23.12
CA ASN A 118 66.20 -3.62 -22.51
C ASN A 118 66.98 -4.67 -23.31
N LYS A 119 66.30 -5.69 -23.86
CA LYS A 119 66.93 -6.67 -24.78
C LYS A 119 67.46 -5.98 -26.05
N LEU A 120 66.64 -5.14 -26.69
CA LEU A 120 67.05 -4.42 -27.90
C LEU A 120 68.22 -3.47 -27.64
N ARG A 121 68.24 -2.79 -26.48
CA ARG A 121 69.38 -1.95 -26.06
C ARG A 121 70.65 -2.77 -25.85
N ALA A 122 70.55 -3.95 -25.25
CA ALA A 122 71.69 -4.84 -25.06
C ALA A 122 72.24 -5.33 -26.41
N LEU A 123 71.37 -5.78 -27.32
CA LEU A 123 71.77 -6.22 -28.67
C LEU A 123 72.41 -5.08 -29.47
N LYS A 124 71.85 -3.87 -29.41
CA LYS A 124 72.43 -2.69 -30.06
C LYS A 124 73.86 -2.44 -29.57
N LYS A 125 74.09 -2.50 -28.26
CA LYS A 125 75.42 -2.29 -27.66
C LYS A 125 76.42 -3.36 -28.08
N GLU A 126 75.97 -4.59 -28.25
CA GLU A 126 76.81 -5.71 -28.72
C GLU A 126 77.22 -5.54 -30.19
N LEU A 127 76.29 -5.11 -31.05
CA LEU A 127 76.57 -4.79 -32.46
C LEU A 127 77.52 -3.59 -32.60
N GLU A 128 77.28 -2.51 -31.85
CA GLU A 128 78.15 -1.32 -31.84
C GLU A 128 79.56 -1.61 -31.29
N GLY A 129 79.72 -2.64 -30.45
CA GLY A 129 81.03 -3.10 -29.95
C GLY A 129 81.72 -4.12 -30.85
N GLY A 130 81.01 -4.68 -31.85
CA GLY A 130 81.54 -5.65 -32.81
C GLY A 130 82.24 -4.99 -34.02
N ASP A 131 81.83 -3.77 -34.38
CA ASP A 131 82.41 -3.01 -35.51
C ASP A 131 83.85 -2.52 -35.23
N ASP A 132 84.32 -2.52 -33.98
CA ASP A 132 85.70 -2.16 -33.61
C ASP A 132 86.70 -3.34 -33.72
N LEU A 133 86.24 -4.56 -34.05
CA LEU A 133 87.07 -5.78 -34.05
C LEU A 133 87.36 -6.38 -35.43
N ASP A 134 86.91 -5.77 -36.53
CA ASP A 134 87.10 -6.29 -37.90
C ASP A 134 87.92 -5.37 -38.84
N LEU A 135 88.81 -4.53 -38.27
CA LEU A 135 89.75 -3.68 -39.03
C LEU A 135 91.24 -3.97 -38.75
N GLY A 136 91.59 -5.24 -38.50
CA GLY A 136 92.97 -5.69 -38.30
C GLY A 136 93.40 -6.80 -39.24
#